data_AF-A0A2T4DBW7-F1
#
_entry.id   AF-A0A2T4DBW7-F1
#
_cell.length_a   1.000
_cell.length_b   1.000
_cell.length_c   1.000
_cell.angle_alpha   90.00
_cell.angle_beta   90.00
_cell.angle_gamma   90.00
#
_symmetry.space_group_name_H-M   'P 1'
#
loop_
_entity.id
_entity.type
_entity.pdbx_description
1 polymer ?
#
loop_
_entity_poly.entity_id
_entity_poly.type
_entity_poly.pdbx_seq_one_letter_code
_entity_poly.pdbx_strand_id
1 'polypeptide(L)'
;MKTAILSLFLFVITINSNLLMSQNKISYLALGDSYTIGELVKEESRWPVLLTEKLNQLGEKVKLEKIIATTGWTTDELLAAIKEDKDLGNATNFDLVSLLIGVNNQY
;
A
#
# COMPACT_ATOMS: atom_id res chain seq x y z
N MET A 1 28.14 -39.50 15.45
CA MET A 1 26.73 -39.68 15.04
C MET A 1 25.75 -38.74 15.75
N LYS A 2 25.80 -38.57 17.08
CA LYS A 2 24.86 -37.68 17.81
C LYS A 2 24.97 -36.18 17.46
N THR A 3 26.19 -35.69 17.16
CA THR A 3 26.43 -34.30 16.76
C THR A 3 25.87 -33.97 15.39
N ALA A 4 26.03 -34.86 14.41
CA ALA A 4 25.50 -34.67 13.04
C ALA A 4 23.97 -34.61 12.98
N ILE A 5 23.27 -35.37 13.86
CA ILE A 5 21.81 -35.36 13.94
C ILE A 5 21.30 -34.03 14.52
N LEU A 6 21.98 -33.48 15.53
CA LEU A 6 21.63 -32.18 16.11
C LEU A 6 21.86 -31.02 15.13
N SER A 7 22.95 -31.08 14.35
CA SER A 7 23.24 -30.13 13.27
C SER A 7 22.20 -30.19 12.15
N LEU A 8 21.77 -31.39 11.75
CA LEU A 8 20.76 -31.59 10.72
C LEU A 8 19.39 -31.10 11.17
N PHE A 9 19.04 -31.30 12.45
CA PHE A 9 17.80 -30.81 13.04
C PHE A 9 17.77 -29.27 13.10
N LEU A 10 18.87 -28.62 13.49
CA LEU A 10 19.00 -27.15 13.45
C LEU A 10 18.90 -26.62 12.01
N PHE A 11 19.52 -27.30 11.04
CA PHE A 11 19.51 -26.91 9.63
C PHE A 11 18.10 -26.99 9.02
N VAL A 12 17.33 -28.04 9.34
CA VAL A 12 15.94 -28.20 8.89
C VAL A 12 15.02 -27.11 9.46
N ILE A 13 15.21 -26.68 10.71
CA ILE A 13 14.44 -25.58 11.30
C ILE A 13 14.71 -24.26 10.55
N THR A 14 15.98 -23.96 10.23
CA THR A 14 16.36 -22.73 9.52
C THR A 14 15.83 -22.66 8.07
N ILE A 15 15.63 -23.80 7.40
CA ILE A 15 15.05 -23.84 6.05
C ILE A 15 13.54 -23.56 6.07
N ASN A 16 12.82 -24.06 7.08
CA ASN A 16 11.36 -23.88 7.18
C ASN A 16 10.96 -22.41 7.45
N SER A 17 11.79 -21.64 8.15
CA SER A 17 11.53 -20.21 8.40
C SER A 17 11.65 -19.36 7.13
N ASN A 18 12.59 -19.70 6.24
CA ASN A 18 12.85 -18.93 5.03
C ASN A 18 11.90 -19.29 3.88
N LEU A 19 11.39 -20.52 3.83
CA LEU A 19 10.48 -20.97 2.76
C LEU A 19 9.04 -20.45 2.93
N LEU A 20 8.67 -19.97 4.12
CA LEU A 20 7.33 -19.43 4.41
C LEU A 20 7.18 -17.92 4.16
N MET A 21 8.16 -17.26 3.55
CA MET A 21 8.11 -15.82 3.26
C MET A 21 8.11 -15.50 1.77
N SER A 22 7.28 -16.19 0.98
CA SER A 22 6.72 -15.56 -0.21
C SER A 22 5.64 -14.56 0.22
N GLN A 23 6.04 -13.48 0.88
CA GLN A 23 5.15 -12.36 1.06
C GLN A 23 4.89 -11.77 -0.32
N ASN A 24 3.67 -11.97 -0.80
CA ASN A 24 3.17 -11.30 -1.98
C ASN A 24 3.25 -9.80 -1.75
N LYS A 25 3.72 -9.09 -2.77
CA LYS A 25 3.75 -7.64 -2.76
C LYS A 25 2.31 -7.14 -2.80
N ILE A 26 1.92 -6.31 -1.83
CA ILE A 26 0.61 -5.69 -1.73
C ILE A 26 0.66 -4.38 -2.51
N SER A 27 -0.10 -4.32 -3.60
CA SER A 27 -0.30 -3.09 -4.39
C SER A 27 -1.32 -2.18 -3.70
N TYR A 28 -0.97 -0.91 -3.51
CA TYR A 28 -1.78 0.06 -2.77
C TYR A 28 -2.17 1.27 -3.64
N LEU A 29 -3.47 1.57 -3.67
CA LEU A 29 -4.07 2.76 -4.26
C LEU A 29 -4.68 3.66 -3.18
N ALA A 30 -4.30 4.94 -3.15
CA ALA A 30 -4.88 5.93 -2.26
C ALA A 30 -5.79 6.90 -3.03
N LEU A 31 -7.06 6.97 -2.65
CA LEU A 31 -8.09 7.82 -3.25
C LEU A 31 -8.55 8.89 -2.25
N GLY A 32 -8.71 10.14 -2.68
CA GLY A 32 -9.29 11.16 -1.81
C GLY A 32 -9.18 12.60 -2.27
N ASP A 33 -9.03 13.50 -1.30
CA ASP A 33 -8.95 14.96 -1.49
C ASP A 33 -7.64 15.55 -0.90
N SER A 34 -7.68 16.78 -0.37
CA SER A 34 -6.55 17.48 0.28
C SER A 34 -5.88 16.65 1.38
N TYR A 35 -6.64 15.87 2.14
CA TYR A 35 -6.10 15.05 3.21
C TYR A 35 -5.26 13.90 2.65
N THR A 36 -5.64 13.34 1.49
CA THR A 36 -4.91 12.24 0.84
C THR A 36 -3.71 12.72 0.03
N ILE A 37 -3.86 13.83 -0.72
CA ILE A 37 -2.72 14.42 -1.45
C ILE A 37 -1.74 15.16 -0.53
N GLY A 38 -2.12 15.39 0.73
CA GLY A 38 -1.30 16.09 1.72
C GLY A 38 -1.03 17.52 1.29
N GLU A 39 -2.09 18.33 1.25
CA GLU A 39 -1.95 19.75 0.93
C GLU A 39 -0.96 20.45 1.88
N LEU A 40 -0.12 21.33 1.31
CA LEU A 40 0.91 22.10 2.03
C LEU A 40 2.02 21.27 2.70
N VAL A 41 2.10 19.96 2.44
CA VAL A 41 3.21 19.12 2.92
C VAL A 41 4.00 18.52 1.77
N LYS A 42 5.22 18.11 2.06
CA LYS A 42 6.07 17.39 1.09
C LYS A 42 5.51 15.99 0.84
N GLU A 43 5.89 15.40 -0.29
CA GLU A 43 5.37 14.09 -0.70
C GLU A 43 5.64 12.99 0.33
N GLU A 44 6.85 12.98 0.90
CA GLU A 44 7.26 12.05 1.96
C GLU A 44 6.46 12.21 3.26
N SER A 45 5.79 13.34 3.45
CA SER A 45 4.97 13.63 4.62
C SER A 45 3.49 13.30 4.42
N ARG A 46 3.08 12.87 3.22
CA ARG A 46 1.70 12.47 2.93
C ARG A 46 1.39 11.17 3.68
N TRP A 47 0.21 11.08 4.29
CA TRP A 47 -0.14 9.91 5.09
C TRP A 47 -0.14 8.57 4.32
N PRO A 48 -0.49 8.48 3.01
CA PRO A 48 -0.37 7.21 2.28
C PRO A 48 1.08 6.73 2.15
N VAL A 49 2.03 7.67 2.06
CA VAL A 49 3.47 7.37 2.02
C VAL A 49 3.92 6.88 3.40
N LEU A 50 3.59 7.62 4.45
CA LEU A 50 3.91 7.22 5.83
C LEU A 50 3.26 5.89 6.24
N LEU A 51 2.04 5.61 5.77
CA LEU A 51 1.38 4.31 5.97
C LEU A 51 2.18 3.21 5.30
N THR A 52 2.56 3.41 4.04
CA THR A 52 3.35 2.44 3.26
C THR A 52 4.68 2.15 3.94
N GLU A 53 5.39 3.18 4.42
CA GLU A 53 6.64 3.03 5.17
C GLU A 53 6.44 2.23 6.46
N LYS A 54 5.41 2.56 7.24
CA LYS A 54 5.09 1.84 8.50
C LYS A 54 4.73 0.38 8.27
N LEU A 55 3.93 0.08 7.24
CA LEU A 55 3.59 -1.30 6.90
C LEU A 55 4.83 -2.09 6.47
N ASN A 56 5.72 -1.48 5.70
CA ASN A 56 7.00 -2.07 5.34
C ASN A 56 7.91 -2.32 6.56
N GLN A 57 7.90 -1.43 7.55
CA GLN A 57 8.62 -1.63 8.81
C GLN A 57 8.05 -2.77 9.67
N LEU A 58 6.74 -3.02 9.59
CA LEU A 58 6.08 -4.16 10.24
C LEU A 58 6.29 -5.48 9.49
N GLY A 59 7.04 -5.44 8.39
CA GLY A 59 7.38 -6.60 7.59
C GLY A 59 6.40 -6.87 6.46
N GLU A 60 5.36 -6.07 6.22
CA GLU A 60 4.50 -6.23 5.04
C GLU A 60 5.21 -5.71 3.78
N LYS A 61 4.97 -6.28 2.59
CA LYS A 61 5.58 -5.77 1.34
C LYS A 61 4.62 -4.87 0.58
N VAL A 62 4.36 -3.67 1.11
CA VAL A 62 3.39 -2.74 0.51
C VAL A 62 4.08 -1.79 -0.45
N LYS A 63 3.51 -1.61 -1.63
CA LYS A 63 3.92 -0.56 -2.58
C LYS A 63 2.73 0.34 -2.88
N LEU A 64 2.87 1.62 -2.53
CA LEU A 64 1.99 2.67 -3.02
C LEU A 64 2.21 2.84 -4.53
N GLU A 65 1.27 2.35 -5.31
CA GLU A 65 1.33 2.39 -6.78
C GLU A 65 0.84 3.73 -7.32
N LYS A 66 -0.20 4.30 -6.70
CA LYS A 66 -0.81 5.56 -7.17
C LYS A 66 -1.55 6.29 -6.04
N ILE A 67 -1.53 7.62 -6.12
CA ILE A 67 -2.43 8.51 -5.37
C ILE A 67 -3.32 9.23 -6.39
N ILE A 68 -4.63 9.18 -6.20
CA ILE A 68 -5.61 9.96 -6.98
C ILE A 68 -6.37 10.82 -5.99
N ALA A 69 -5.86 12.03 -5.81
CA ALA A 69 -6.42 12.99 -4.88
C ALA A 69 -6.00 14.40 -5.26
N THR A 70 -6.92 15.34 -5.10
CA THR A 70 -6.67 16.77 -5.28
C THR A 70 -7.40 17.55 -4.20
N THR A 71 -6.80 18.64 -3.73
CA THR A 71 -7.46 19.56 -2.79
C THR A 71 -8.82 19.99 -3.32
N GLY A 72 -9.82 19.96 -2.42
CA GLY A 72 -11.15 20.51 -2.70
C GLY A 72 -12.09 19.57 -3.44
N TRP A 73 -11.61 18.39 -3.87
CA TRP A 73 -12.47 17.46 -4.59
C TRP A 73 -13.65 16.96 -3.76
N THR A 74 -14.79 16.91 -4.44
CA THR A 74 -16.02 16.21 -4.07
C THR A 74 -15.97 14.76 -4.56
N THR A 75 -16.95 13.96 -4.13
CA THR A 75 -17.12 12.57 -4.62
C THR A 75 -17.24 12.45 -6.14
N ASP A 76 -17.91 13.40 -6.80
CA ASP A 76 -18.17 13.35 -8.24
C ASP A 76 -16.91 13.63 -9.05
N GLU A 77 -16.08 14.57 -8.58
CA GLU A 77 -14.79 14.88 -9.21
C GLU A 77 -13.80 13.73 -9.06
N LEU A 78 -13.73 13.11 -7.88
CA LEU A 78 -12.92 11.91 -7.68
C LEU A 78 -13.38 10.77 -8.60
N LEU A 79 -14.70 10.56 -8.72
CA LEU A 79 -15.26 9.54 -9.60
C LEU A 79 -14.93 9.82 -11.08
N ALA A 80 -14.98 11.09 -11.50
CA ALA A 80 -14.58 11.50 -12.85
C ALA A 80 -13.10 11.21 -13.10
N ALA A 81 -12.21 11.60 -12.18
CA ALA A 81 -10.78 11.33 -12.28
C ALA A 81 -10.46 9.83 -12.37
N ILE A 82 -11.12 9.00 -11.57
CA ILE A 82 -10.97 7.53 -11.63
C ILE A 82 -11.38 6.98 -13.00
N LYS A 83 -12.47 7.49 -13.60
CA LYS A 83 -12.95 7.05 -14.91
C LYS A 83 -12.03 7.47 -16.05
N GLU A 84 -11.35 8.61 -15.92
CA GLU A 84 -10.44 9.16 -16.93
C GLU A 84 -9.04 8.53 -16.88
N ASP A 85 -8.65 7.94 -15.74
CA ASP A 85 -7.35 7.31 -15.55
C ASP A 85 -7.25 5.98 -16.32
N LYS A 86 -6.61 6.03 -17.50
CA LYS A 86 -6.40 4.87 -18.36
C LYS A 86 -5.47 3.82 -17.77
N ASP A 87 -4.57 4.19 -16.88
CA ASP A 87 -3.66 3.23 -16.25
C ASP A 87 -4.41 2.37 -15.24
N LEU A 88 -5.38 2.95 -14.54
CA LEU A 88 -6.31 2.25 -13.65
C LEU A 88 -7.13 1.19 -14.39
N GLY A 89 -7.63 1.51 -15.57
CA GLY A 89 -8.40 0.57 -16.41
C GLY A 89 -7.57 -0.63 -16.92
N ASN A 90 -6.25 -0.48 -16.98
CA ASN A 90 -5.31 -1.53 -17.41
C ASN A 90 -4.63 -2.25 -16.23
N ALA A 91 -4.72 -1.68 -15.03
CA ALA A 91 -4.16 -2.27 -13.83
C ALA A 91 -5.04 -3.43 -13.36
N THR A 92 -4.48 -4.64 -13.37
CA THR A 92 -5.00 -5.79 -12.63
C THR A 92 -5.03 -5.44 -11.14
N ASN A 93 -6.23 -5.26 -10.59
CA ASN A 93 -6.64 -5.21 -9.18
C ASN A 93 -5.59 -4.76 -8.14
N PHE A 94 -5.88 -3.68 -7.41
CA PHE A 94 -5.11 -3.33 -6.21
C PHE A 94 -5.47 -4.23 -5.03
N ASP A 95 -4.48 -4.63 -4.24
CA ASP A 95 -4.66 -5.46 -3.03
C ASP A 95 -5.18 -4.63 -1.85
N LEU A 96 -4.81 -3.34 -1.80
CA LEU A 96 -5.23 -2.38 -0.80
C LEU A 96 -5.74 -1.11 -1.48
N VAL A 97 -6.92 -0.64 -1.07
CA VAL A 97 -7.46 0.66 -1.49
C VAL A 97 -7.91 1.41 -0.25
N SER A 98 -7.47 2.66 -0.11
CA SER A 98 -8.01 3.58 0.89
C SER A 98 -8.81 4.69 0.22
N LEU A 99 -9.97 5.04 0.78
CA LEU A 99 -10.83 6.09 0.27
C LEU A 99 -11.11 7.11 1.38
N LEU A 100 -10.68 8.35 1.18
CA LEU A 100 -10.94 9.47 2.08
C LEU A 100 -11.42 10.68 1.26
N ILE A 101 -12.73 10.77 1.09
CA ILE A 101 -13.41 11.79 0.28
C ILE A 101 -14.74 12.16 0.94
N GLY A 102 -15.28 13.33 0.61
CA GLY A 102 -16.66 13.70 0.94
C GLY A 102 -16.79 14.94 1.82
N VAL A 103 -15.73 15.40 2.46
CA VAL A 103 -15.79 16.61 3.30
C VAL A 103 -16.15 17.85 2.48
N ASN A 104 -15.77 17.90 1.21
CA ASN A 104 -16.09 19.04 0.33
C ASN A 104 -17.51 18.99 -0.23
N ASN A 105 -18.23 17.86 -0.13
CA ASN A 105 -19.62 17.74 -0.59
C ASN A 105 -20.63 18.44 0.33
N GLN A 106 -20.20 18.84 1.53
CA GLN A 106 -21.07 19.53 2.49
C GLN A 106 -21.18 21.04 2.22
N TYR A 107 -20.35 21.57 1.32
CA TYR A 107 -20.28 22.97 0.92
C TYR A 107 -20.90 23.15 -0.47
#